data_AF-A0A2P9GPA8-F1
#
_entry.id   AF-A0A2P9GPA8-F1
#
_cell.length_a   1.000
_cell.length_b   1.000
_cell.length_c   1.000
_cell.angle_alpha   90.00
_cell.angle_beta   90.00
_cell.angle_gamma   90.00
#
_symmetry.space_group_name_H-M   'P 1'
#
loop_
_entity.id
_entity.type
_entity.pdbx_description
1 polymer ?
#
loop_
_entity_poly.entity_id
_entity_poly.type
_entity_poly.pdbx_seq_one_letter_code
_entity_poly.pdbx_strand_id
1 'polypeptide(L)'
;MLFSLFMKSFKRHNCKSFDIFLTYNHYFIIKKWISYTSFNKIHEKGLSNYLLELYKSIENCNTGNSLFKLTHKTLTYQIHDLYIWRLIEKKFYDLQHDLTPKELSCIINYFKQIKINDSKIYDNSIDIILSAIDKYSIHDLSVICLSYTYFNKANTIFMNKIADQIIKLYEQEKDNIHNLTKKELKDTFISYVHIIGSYAKINHKNIEIFKIASLYIIAAFNANIKISSKMLIKTVTSYSNVKIKHTKILDLIANQVPIMKITDDELRKMKNNFDQLKYSNETFDKYIQYRLI
;
A
#
# COMPACT_ATOMS: atom_id res chain seq x y z
N MET A 1 4.94 -12.67 51.05
CA MET A 1 3.49 -12.89 50.86
C MET A 1 2.75 -11.74 51.55
N LEU A 2 2.85 -10.56 50.96
CA LEU A 2 2.37 -9.28 51.49
C LEU A 2 1.34 -8.77 50.50
N PHE A 3 0.15 -8.38 50.95
CA PHE A 3 -0.54 -7.15 50.53
C PHE A 3 -1.89 -7.08 51.24
N SER A 4 -1.95 -6.25 52.27
CA SER A 4 -3.19 -5.62 52.70
C SER A 4 -2.97 -4.10 52.74
N LEU A 5 -4.00 -3.42 52.20
CA LEU A 5 -4.45 -2.07 52.55
C LEU A 5 -3.48 -0.90 52.37
N PHE A 6 -3.81 0.00 51.44
CA PHE A 6 -4.24 1.35 51.83
C PHE A 6 -5.00 2.04 50.69
N MET A 7 -6.31 2.21 50.91
CA MET A 7 -7.15 3.23 50.28
C MET A 7 -6.62 4.62 50.64
N LYS A 8 -6.37 5.49 49.66
CA LYS A 8 -6.47 6.95 49.86
C LYS A 8 -6.79 7.67 48.56
N SER A 9 -7.99 8.25 48.58
CA SER A 9 -8.37 9.52 47.94
C SER A 9 -8.47 9.57 46.41
N PHE A 10 -9.67 9.29 45.93
CA PHE A 10 -10.21 9.82 44.68
C PHE A 10 -10.25 11.37 44.73
N LYS A 11 -9.49 12.04 43.86
CA LYS A 11 -9.89 13.34 43.32
C LYS A 11 -10.33 13.16 41.88
N ARG A 12 -11.64 13.24 41.67
CA ARG A 12 -12.28 13.41 40.35
C ARG A 12 -11.73 14.68 39.71
N HIS A 13 -11.09 14.53 38.54
CA HIS A 13 -11.13 15.56 37.51
C HIS A 13 -11.74 14.96 36.26
N ASN A 14 -12.91 15.48 35.91
CA ASN A 14 -13.61 15.24 34.66
C ASN A 14 -12.69 15.61 33.49
N CYS A 15 -12.17 14.63 32.77
CA CYS A 15 -11.73 14.83 31.39
C CYS A 15 -12.52 13.88 30.52
N LYS A 16 -13.34 14.48 29.65
CA LYS A 16 -14.20 13.82 28.67
C LYS A 16 -13.37 12.80 27.88
N SER A 17 -13.78 11.55 27.94
CA SER A 17 -13.36 10.51 27.00
C SER A 17 -13.80 10.92 25.60
N PHE A 18 -12.85 11.32 24.75
CA PHE A 18 -13.06 11.28 23.32
C PHE A 18 -12.71 9.88 22.84
N ASP A 19 -13.74 9.10 22.55
CA ASP A 19 -13.64 7.85 21.79
C ASP A 19 -13.04 8.14 20.41
N ILE A 20 -11.77 7.80 20.24
CA ILE A 20 -11.16 7.70 18.91
C ILE A 20 -11.43 6.29 18.41
N PHE A 21 -12.43 6.19 17.55
CA PHE A 21 -12.73 5.00 16.76
C PHE A 21 -11.49 4.46 16.04
N LEU A 22 -11.12 3.26 16.48
CA LEU A 22 -10.47 2.17 15.75
C LEU A 22 -10.44 2.33 14.22
N THR A 23 -9.27 2.65 13.66
CA THR A 23 -8.91 2.25 12.30
C THR A 23 -7.54 1.56 12.32
N TYR A 24 -7.59 0.24 12.54
CA TYR A 24 -6.44 -0.66 12.49
C TYR A 24 -5.87 -0.73 11.06
N ASN A 25 -4.65 -0.22 10.86
CA ASN A 25 -3.80 -0.61 9.74
C ASN A 25 -2.43 -1.02 10.25
N HIS A 26 -2.29 -2.30 10.59
CA HIS A 26 -1.01 -2.94 10.81
C HIS A 26 -0.23 -3.06 9.49
N TYR A 27 0.79 -2.22 9.33
CA TYR A 27 2.00 -2.57 8.60
C TYR A 27 3.09 -2.88 9.63
N PHE A 28 3.54 -4.12 9.61
CA PHE A 28 4.70 -4.60 10.37
C PHE A 28 5.95 -3.92 9.79
N ILE A 29 6.36 -2.79 10.36
CA ILE A 29 7.71 -2.26 10.24
C ILE A 29 8.42 -2.62 11.54
N ILE A 30 9.63 -3.14 11.40
CA ILE A 30 10.56 -3.50 12.46
C ILE A 30 10.53 -2.43 13.55
N LYS A 31 9.88 -2.76 14.67
CA LYS A 31 9.83 -1.96 15.88
C LYS A 31 11.25 -1.96 16.47
N LYS A 32 12.09 -1.02 16.06
CA LYS A 32 13.14 -0.53 16.96
C LYS A 32 12.37 0.23 18.04
N TRP A 33 12.12 -0.43 19.16
CA TRP A 33 11.49 0.19 20.33
C TRP A 33 12.36 1.38 20.74
N ILE A 34 11.95 2.58 20.35
CA ILE A 34 12.36 3.79 21.05
C ILE A 34 11.72 3.64 22.41
N SER A 35 12.54 3.35 23.42
CA SER A 35 12.11 3.24 24.81
C SER A 35 11.34 4.50 25.19
N TYR A 36 10.28 4.37 25.99
CA TYR A 36 9.49 5.51 26.50
C TYR A 36 10.36 6.62 27.13
N THR A 37 11.60 6.29 27.53
CA THR A 37 12.62 7.21 28.06
C THR A 37 13.28 8.12 27.02
N SER A 38 13.26 7.79 25.72
CA SER A 38 13.80 8.65 24.65
C SER A 38 12.75 9.56 24.02
N PHE A 39 11.46 9.25 24.18
CA PHE A 39 10.34 10.14 23.80
C PHE A 39 10.25 11.37 24.72
N ASN A 40 10.54 11.21 26.01
CA ASN A 40 10.51 12.29 27.00
C ASN A 40 11.72 13.25 26.97
N LYS A 41 12.78 12.98 26.20
CA LYS A 41 13.90 13.93 26.04
C LYS A 41 13.67 14.99 24.95
N ILE A 42 12.64 14.83 24.12
CA ILE A 42 12.34 15.71 22.96
C ILE A 42 11.27 16.77 23.30
N HIS A 43 10.37 16.47 24.24
CA HIS A 43 9.40 17.41 24.81
C HIS A 43 10.13 18.28 25.84
N GLU A 44 10.34 19.60 25.73
CA GLU A 44 9.47 20.66 25.20
C GLU A 44 10.25 21.73 24.38
N LYS A 45 11.58 21.60 24.23
CA LYS A 45 12.42 22.47 23.36
C LYS A 45 13.00 21.76 22.13
N GLY A 46 13.06 20.41 22.15
CA GLY A 46 13.74 19.61 21.12
C GLY A 46 12.92 19.39 19.85
N LEU A 47 11.59 19.27 19.96
CA LEU A 47 10.73 19.06 18.79
C LEU A 47 10.70 20.28 17.86
N SER A 48 10.65 21.50 18.44
CA SER A 48 10.71 22.75 17.67
C SER A 48 12.04 22.91 16.96
N ASN A 49 13.16 22.57 17.62
CA ASN A 49 14.48 22.64 17.01
C ASN A 49 14.63 21.59 15.89
N TYR A 50 14.14 20.37 16.10
CA TYR A 50 14.20 19.32 15.09
C TYR A 50 13.37 19.66 13.84
N LEU A 51 12.15 20.19 14.01
CA LEU A 51 11.32 20.63 12.88
C LEU A 51 11.98 21.81 12.15
N LEU A 52 12.60 22.74 12.87
CA LEU A 52 13.35 23.85 12.27
C LEU A 52 14.57 23.35 11.48
N GLU A 53 15.33 22.39 12.01
CA GLU A 53 16.46 21.77 11.31
C GLU A 53 16.00 20.99 10.07
N LEU A 54 14.89 20.25 10.17
CA LEU A 54 14.30 19.54 9.04
C LEU A 54 13.84 20.52 7.96
N TYR A 55 13.15 21.60 8.35
CA TYR A 55 12.77 22.67 7.45
C TYR A 55 13.98 23.22 6.69
N LYS A 56 15.03 23.64 7.42
CA LYS A 56 16.28 24.14 6.81
C LYS A 56 16.95 23.10 5.91
N SER A 57 16.91 21.82 6.30
CA SER A 57 17.52 20.74 5.51
C SER A 57 16.80 20.54 4.18
N ILE A 58 15.47 20.63 4.17
CA ILE A 58 14.67 20.53 2.94
C ILE A 58 14.82 21.80 2.09
N GLU A 59 14.82 22.98 2.72
CA GLU A 59 14.98 24.26 2.03
C GLU A 59 16.33 24.34 1.29
N ASN A 60 17.39 23.87 1.93
CA ASN A 60 18.74 23.85 1.37
C ASN A 60 19.07 22.59 0.56
N CYS A 61 18.10 21.68 0.34
CA CYS A 61 18.37 20.50 -0.48
C CYS A 61 18.46 20.87 -1.97
N ASN A 62 19.52 20.39 -2.63
CA ASN A 62 19.86 20.76 -4.00
C ASN A 62 19.99 19.55 -4.95
N THR A 63 19.70 18.34 -4.48
CA THR A 63 19.74 17.13 -5.33
C THR A 63 18.52 16.25 -5.08
N GLY A 64 18.05 15.57 -6.12
CA GLY A 64 16.91 14.64 -6.04
C GLY A 64 17.09 13.57 -4.95
N ASN A 65 18.26 12.93 -4.88
CA ASN A 65 18.54 11.90 -3.88
C ASN A 65 18.45 12.41 -2.43
N SER A 66 18.90 13.66 -2.18
CA SER A 66 18.80 14.28 -0.85
C SER A 66 17.35 14.55 -0.50
N LEU A 67 16.56 15.08 -1.44
CA LEU A 67 15.13 15.29 -1.26
C LEU A 67 14.42 13.97 -0.96
N PHE A 68 14.72 12.90 -1.71
CA PHE A 68 14.15 11.57 -1.48
C PHE A 68 14.42 11.06 -0.06
N LYS A 69 15.68 11.12 0.40
CA LYS A 69 16.07 10.71 1.76
C LYS A 69 15.36 11.53 2.83
N LEU A 70 15.29 12.85 2.66
CA LEU A 70 14.61 13.75 3.60
C LEU A 70 13.10 13.48 3.64
N THR A 71 12.46 13.31 2.49
CA THR A 71 11.02 12.99 2.41
C THR A 71 10.73 11.64 3.06
N HIS A 72 11.54 10.62 2.81
CA HIS A 72 11.42 9.32 3.47
C HIS A 72 11.59 9.44 4.99
N LYS A 73 12.53 10.26 5.45
CA LYS A 73 12.72 10.56 6.88
C LYS A 73 11.47 11.23 7.46
N THR A 74 10.93 12.26 6.80
CA THR A 74 9.69 12.95 7.19
C THR A 74 8.51 11.99 7.33
N LEU A 75 8.33 11.08 6.37
CA LEU A 75 7.32 10.04 6.42
C LEU A 75 7.55 9.06 7.59
N THR A 76 8.79 8.58 7.76
CA THR A 76 9.14 7.58 8.79
C THR A 76 8.84 8.10 10.19
N TYR A 77 9.07 9.38 10.43
CA TYR A 77 8.74 10.05 11.70
C TYR A 77 7.29 10.53 11.79
N GLN A 78 6.44 10.23 10.81
CA GLN A 78 5.02 10.63 10.77
C GLN A 78 4.81 12.13 11.00
N ILE A 79 5.66 12.96 10.40
CA ILE A 79 5.56 14.41 10.55
C ILE A 79 4.40 14.88 9.68
N HIS A 80 3.33 15.38 10.30
CA HIS A 80 2.12 15.85 9.62
C HIS A 80 2.11 17.38 9.38
N ASP A 81 3.26 18.04 9.56
CA ASP A 81 3.39 19.48 9.33
C ASP A 81 3.19 19.82 7.84
N LEU A 82 2.10 20.51 7.53
CA LEU A 82 1.71 20.82 6.16
C LEU A 82 2.74 21.69 5.46
N TYR A 83 3.39 22.61 6.17
CA TYR A 83 4.36 23.53 5.58
C TYR A 83 5.61 22.80 5.11
N ILE A 84 6.11 21.84 5.90
CA ILE A 84 7.19 20.94 5.48
C ILE A 84 6.81 20.18 4.21
N TRP A 85 5.59 19.63 4.12
CA TRP A 85 5.16 18.90 2.94
C TRP A 85 4.96 19.78 1.71
N ARG A 86 4.54 21.04 1.87
CA ARG A 86 4.49 22.02 0.76
C ARG A 86 5.89 22.40 0.27
N LEU A 87 6.86 22.48 1.17
CA LEU A 87 8.25 22.69 0.79
C LEU A 87 8.81 21.48 0.03
N ILE A 88 8.51 20.26 0.49
CA ILE A 88 8.85 19.02 -0.22
C ILE A 88 8.22 19.00 -1.61
N GLU A 89 6.94 19.36 -1.74
CA GLU A 89 6.24 19.46 -3.02
C GLU A 89 6.95 20.44 -3.97
N LYS A 90 7.27 21.65 -3.50
CA LYS A 90 8.03 22.62 -4.30
C LYS A 90 9.36 22.04 -4.78
N LYS A 91 10.16 21.50 -3.85
CA LYS A 91 11.47 20.89 -4.16
C LYS A 91 11.35 19.68 -5.08
N PHE A 92 10.27 18.92 -4.98
CA PHE A 92 9.99 17.79 -5.87
C PHE A 92 9.89 18.25 -7.31
N TYR A 93 9.17 19.34 -7.60
CA TYR A 93 9.09 19.90 -8.94
C TYR A 93 10.41 20.51 -9.40
N ASP A 94 11.12 21.22 -8.53
CA ASP A 94 12.41 21.83 -8.85
C ASP A 94 13.46 20.77 -9.23
N LEU A 95 13.46 19.62 -8.55
CA LEU A 95 14.48 18.57 -8.64
C LEU A 95 14.02 17.30 -9.38
N GLN A 96 12.85 17.33 -10.04
CA GLN A 96 12.24 16.13 -10.64
C GLN A 96 13.16 15.42 -11.65
N HIS A 97 13.96 16.18 -12.40
CA HIS A 97 14.86 15.68 -13.42
C HIS A 97 16.06 14.90 -12.86
N ASP A 98 16.41 15.14 -11.59
CA ASP A 98 17.48 14.44 -10.87
C ASP A 98 16.99 13.16 -10.17
N LEU A 99 15.68 12.92 -10.13
CA LEU A 99 15.09 11.78 -9.44
C LEU A 99 15.03 10.56 -10.35
N THR A 100 15.41 9.41 -9.81
CA THR A 100 15.17 8.13 -10.49
C THR A 100 13.67 7.79 -10.50
N PRO A 101 13.19 6.94 -11.43
CA PRO A 101 11.80 6.46 -11.45
C PRO A 101 11.31 5.91 -10.10
N LYS A 102 12.19 5.18 -9.39
CA LYS A 102 11.92 4.66 -8.05
C LYS A 102 11.74 5.76 -7.02
N GLU A 103 12.57 6.80 -7.05
CA GLU A 103 12.46 7.91 -6.10
C GLU A 103 11.22 8.76 -6.39
N LEU A 104 10.91 9.02 -7.67
CA LEU A 104 9.70 9.69 -8.12
C LEU A 104 8.43 8.97 -7.62
N SER A 105 8.31 7.68 -7.92
CA SER A 105 7.14 6.88 -7.50
C SER A 105 7.02 6.80 -5.98
N CYS A 106 8.15 6.69 -5.26
CA CYS A 106 8.16 6.70 -3.80
C CYS A 106 7.67 8.03 -3.22
N ILE A 107 8.18 9.17 -3.69
CA ILE A 107 7.78 10.49 -3.16
C ILE A 107 6.28 10.73 -3.35
N ILE A 108 5.74 10.42 -4.54
CA ILE A 108 4.29 10.48 -4.81
C ILE A 108 3.51 9.59 -3.83
N ASN A 109 4.01 8.39 -3.59
CA ASN A 109 3.43 7.46 -2.62
C ASN A 109 3.57 7.94 -1.17
N TYR A 110 4.57 8.76 -0.84
CA TYR A 110 4.72 9.35 0.49
C TYR A 110 3.66 10.42 0.75
N PHE A 111 3.34 11.28 -0.24
CA PHE A 111 2.19 12.18 -0.15
C PHE A 111 0.87 11.43 0.10
N LYS A 112 0.68 10.32 -0.62
CA LYS A 112 -0.47 9.43 -0.41
C LYS A 112 -0.51 8.87 1.03
N GLN A 113 0.63 8.39 1.56
CA GLN A 113 0.70 7.77 2.88
C GLN A 113 0.42 8.75 4.03
N ILE A 114 0.87 10.00 3.91
CA ILE A 114 0.57 11.06 4.89
C ILE A 114 -0.82 11.70 4.68
N LYS A 115 -1.57 11.19 3.68
CA LYS A 115 -2.93 11.59 3.30
C LYS A 115 -3.07 13.01 2.74
N ILE A 116 -2.06 13.51 2.04
CA ILE A 116 -2.18 14.77 1.27
C ILE A 116 -3.02 14.49 0.02
N ASN A 117 -4.20 15.09 -0.04
CA ASN A 117 -5.19 14.92 -1.12
C ASN A 117 -5.31 16.20 -1.96
N ASP A 118 -4.18 16.76 -2.38
CA ASP A 118 -4.16 17.89 -3.32
C ASP A 118 -4.09 17.37 -4.75
N SER A 119 -5.10 17.66 -5.57
CA SER A 119 -5.13 17.20 -6.97
C SER A 119 -3.90 17.67 -7.76
N LYS A 120 -3.38 18.87 -7.47
CA LYS A 120 -2.26 19.46 -8.23
C LYS A 120 -1.01 18.58 -8.18
N ILE A 121 -0.75 17.94 -7.04
CA ILE A 121 0.40 17.04 -6.87
C ILE A 121 0.33 15.89 -7.89
N TYR A 122 -0.85 15.29 -7.99
CA TYR A 122 -1.09 14.15 -8.87
C TYR A 122 -1.19 14.60 -10.33
N ASP A 123 -1.99 15.62 -10.63
CA ASP A 123 -2.21 16.08 -12.00
C ASP A 123 -0.91 16.56 -12.65
N ASN A 124 -0.13 17.39 -11.95
CA ASN A 124 1.13 17.93 -12.49
C ASN A 124 2.25 16.88 -12.57
N SER A 125 2.16 15.77 -11.84
CA SER A 125 3.18 14.71 -11.93
C SER A 125 2.90 13.67 -13.00
N ILE A 126 1.74 13.72 -13.68
CA ILE A 126 1.42 12.81 -14.79
C ILE A 126 2.45 12.94 -15.90
N ASP A 127 2.70 14.16 -16.40
CA ASP A 127 3.62 14.37 -17.52
C ASP A 127 5.07 14.01 -17.15
N ILE A 128 5.47 14.28 -15.90
CA ILE A 128 6.78 13.89 -15.36
C ILE A 128 6.94 12.36 -15.43
N ILE A 129 5.94 11.61 -14.92
CA ILE A 129 5.96 10.15 -14.94
C ILE A 129 5.96 9.63 -16.38
N LEU A 130 5.08 10.17 -17.23
CA LEU A 130 4.95 9.73 -18.62
C LEU A 130 6.22 9.97 -19.44
N SER A 131 6.96 11.05 -19.16
CA SER A 131 8.21 11.38 -19.86
C SER A 131 9.34 10.36 -19.67
N ALA A 132 9.28 9.58 -18.58
CA ALA A 132 10.28 8.57 -18.24
C ALA A 132 9.66 7.17 -18.03
N ILE A 133 8.43 6.95 -18.52
CA ILE A 133 7.63 5.76 -18.22
C ILE A 133 8.33 4.45 -18.62
N ASP A 134 9.14 4.50 -19.67
CA ASP A 134 9.92 3.38 -20.20
C ASP A 134 11.01 2.87 -19.24
N LYS A 135 11.42 3.71 -18.27
CA LYS A 135 12.45 3.41 -17.27
C LYS A 135 11.89 2.86 -15.95
N TYR A 136 10.58 2.85 -15.78
CA TYR A 136 9.95 2.35 -14.55
C TYR A 136 9.93 0.82 -14.51
N SER A 137 10.26 0.24 -13.35
CA SER A 137 10.05 -1.18 -13.12
C SER A 137 8.58 -1.49 -12.84
N ILE A 138 8.19 -2.78 -12.92
CA ILE A 138 6.85 -3.24 -12.49
C ILE A 138 6.54 -2.81 -11.05
N HIS A 139 7.53 -2.83 -10.16
CA HIS A 139 7.36 -2.39 -8.79
C HIS A 139 6.98 -0.90 -8.73
N ASP A 140 7.73 -0.04 -9.41
CA ASP A 140 7.51 1.40 -9.40
C ASP A 140 6.15 1.76 -10.02
N LEU A 141 5.76 1.10 -11.12
CA LEU A 141 4.44 1.26 -11.75
C LEU A 141 3.30 0.82 -10.81
N SER A 142 3.50 -0.25 -10.03
CA SER A 142 2.53 -0.68 -9.03
C SER A 142 2.33 0.37 -7.92
N VAL A 143 3.41 1.06 -7.53
CA VAL A 143 3.38 2.13 -6.54
C VAL A 143 2.66 3.37 -7.08
N ILE A 144 2.88 3.72 -8.35
CA ILE A 144 2.15 4.80 -9.03
C ILE A 144 0.65 4.46 -9.08
N CYS A 145 0.29 3.28 -9.57
CA CYS A 145 -1.09 2.81 -9.63
C CYS A 145 -1.79 2.92 -8.27
N LEU A 146 -1.13 2.43 -7.22
CA LEU A 146 -1.65 2.49 -5.85
C LEU A 146 -1.85 3.93 -5.37
N SER A 147 -0.96 4.84 -5.75
CA SER A 147 -0.97 6.23 -5.29
C SER A 147 -2.09 7.04 -5.93
N TYR A 148 -2.21 6.95 -7.24
CA TYR A 148 -3.22 7.72 -7.98
C TYR A 148 -4.64 7.19 -7.77
N THR A 149 -4.81 5.88 -7.57
CA THR A 149 -6.14 5.32 -7.32
C THR A 149 -6.58 5.44 -5.86
N TYR A 150 -5.69 5.76 -4.92
CA TYR A 150 -6.07 5.90 -3.51
C TYR A 150 -7.11 7.01 -3.29
N PHE A 151 -6.87 8.18 -3.89
CA PHE A 151 -7.75 9.35 -3.84
C PHE A 151 -8.58 9.58 -5.10
N ASN A 152 -8.72 8.55 -5.95
CA ASN A 152 -9.42 8.65 -7.24
C ASN A 152 -8.89 9.78 -8.15
N LYS A 153 -7.56 9.96 -8.18
CA LYS A 153 -6.86 10.94 -9.03
C LYS A 153 -6.41 10.36 -10.36
N ALA A 154 -6.48 9.04 -10.53
CA ALA A 154 -6.18 8.38 -11.79
C ALA A 154 -7.26 8.68 -12.83
N ASN A 155 -6.85 9.10 -14.03
CA ASN A 155 -7.71 9.13 -15.21
C ASN A 155 -7.42 7.92 -16.13
N THR A 156 -8.38 7.57 -16.98
CA THR A 156 -8.29 6.38 -17.84
C THR A 156 -7.14 6.45 -18.84
N ILE A 157 -6.84 7.63 -19.39
CA ILE A 157 -5.77 7.83 -20.38
C ILE A 157 -4.40 7.52 -19.75
N PHE A 158 -4.13 8.10 -18.58
CA PHE A 158 -2.91 7.85 -17.81
C PHE A 158 -2.76 6.38 -17.44
N MET A 159 -3.85 5.75 -16.96
CA MET A 159 -3.82 4.33 -16.63
C MET A 159 -3.57 3.47 -17.87
N ASN A 160 -4.16 3.77 -19.04
CA ASN A 160 -3.86 3.06 -20.28
C ASN A 160 -2.38 3.11 -20.65
N LYS A 161 -1.72 4.26 -20.53
CA LYS A 161 -0.27 4.37 -20.77
C LYS A 161 0.55 3.51 -19.80
N ILE A 162 0.14 3.43 -18.54
CA ILE A 162 0.76 2.52 -17.57
C ILE A 162 0.52 1.05 -17.97
N ALA A 163 -0.69 0.69 -18.42
CA ALA A 163 -0.97 -0.67 -18.92
C ALA A 163 -0.05 -1.04 -20.09
N ASP A 164 0.07 -0.17 -21.08
CA ASP A 164 0.92 -0.40 -22.26
C ASP A 164 2.36 -0.70 -21.84
N GLN A 165 2.90 0.07 -20.89
CA GLN A 165 4.24 -0.17 -20.37
C GLN A 165 4.36 -1.46 -19.55
N ILE A 166 3.37 -1.81 -18.72
CA ILE A 166 3.37 -3.08 -17.98
C ILE A 166 3.36 -4.27 -18.96
N ILE A 167 2.53 -4.21 -20.01
CA ILE A 167 2.46 -5.24 -21.04
C ILE A 167 3.81 -5.36 -21.75
N LYS A 168 4.44 -4.23 -22.11
CA LYS A 168 5.77 -4.23 -22.72
C LYS A 168 6.83 -4.90 -21.84
N LEU A 169 6.87 -4.56 -20.54
CA LEU A 169 7.80 -5.19 -19.59
C LEU A 169 7.53 -6.68 -19.44
N TYR A 170 6.27 -7.09 -19.36
CA TYR A 170 5.89 -8.50 -19.34
C TYR A 170 6.39 -9.24 -20.59
N GLU A 171 6.17 -8.71 -21.78
CA GLU A 171 6.59 -9.35 -23.04
C GLU A 171 8.12 -9.55 -23.12
N GLN A 172 8.91 -8.68 -22.47
CA GLN A 172 10.36 -8.81 -22.39
C GLN A 172 10.82 -9.91 -21.41
N GLU A 173 9.99 -10.29 -20.44
CA GLU A 173 10.36 -11.17 -19.33
C GLU A 173 9.49 -12.44 -19.21
N LYS A 174 8.49 -12.62 -20.07
CA LYS A 174 7.45 -13.66 -19.92
C LYS A 174 7.99 -15.08 -19.83
N ASP A 175 9.12 -15.37 -20.47
CA ASP A 175 9.75 -16.70 -20.46
C ASP A 175 10.51 -16.98 -19.15
N ASN A 176 10.77 -15.96 -18.34
CA ASN A 176 11.57 -16.06 -17.11
C ASN A 176 10.76 -16.30 -15.83
N ILE A 177 9.42 -16.37 -15.90
CA ILE A 177 8.56 -16.52 -14.71
C ILE A 177 8.94 -17.75 -13.89
N HIS A 178 9.26 -18.86 -14.56
CA HIS A 178 9.65 -20.12 -13.92
C HIS A 178 11.05 -20.08 -13.27
N ASN A 179 11.88 -19.10 -13.64
CA ASN A 179 13.25 -18.93 -13.16
C ASN A 179 13.35 -17.96 -11.97
N LEU A 180 12.24 -17.30 -11.60
CA LEU A 180 12.23 -16.37 -10.48
C LEU A 180 12.50 -17.10 -9.16
N THR A 181 13.37 -16.52 -8.33
CA THR A 181 13.52 -16.96 -6.94
C THR A 181 12.20 -16.74 -6.19
N LYS A 182 11.99 -17.47 -5.09
CA LYS A 182 10.79 -17.28 -4.24
C LYS A 182 10.61 -15.84 -3.76
N LYS A 183 11.71 -15.12 -3.55
CA LYS A 183 11.66 -13.71 -3.13
C LYS A 183 11.19 -12.82 -4.28
N GLU A 184 11.77 -12.95 -5.46
CA GLU A 184 11.38 -12.17 -6.65
C GLU A 184 9.93 -12.46 -7.05
N LEU A 185 9.52 -13.73 -7.03
CA LEU A 185 8.14 -14.11 -7.30
C LEU A 185 7.17 -13.48 -6.30
N LYS A 186 7.53 -13.43 -5.00
CA LYS A 186 6.71 -12.78 -3.98
C LYS A 186 6.58 -11.28 -4.22
N ASP A 187 7.68 -10.59 -4.51
CA ASP A 187 7.70 -9.14 -4.73
C ASP A 187 6.94 -8.77 -6.02
N THR A 188 7.09 -9.59 -7.06
CA THR A 188 6.36 -9.46 -8.33
C THR A 188 4.86 -9.71 -8.15
N PHE A 189 4.49 -10.77 -7.41
CA PHE A 189 3.10 -11.05 -7.03
C PHE A 189 2.45 -9.86 -6.31
N ILE A 190 3.11 -9.28 -5.31
CA ILE A 190 2.59 -8.13 -4.57
C ILE A 190 2.35 -6.94 -5.52
N SER A 191 3.30 -6.69 -6.42
CA SER A 191 3.22 -5.62 -7.41
C SER A 191 2.02 -5.82 -8.34
N TYR A 192 1.82 -7.01 -8.91
CA TYR A 192 0.66 -7.30 -9.76
C TYR A 192 -0.67 -7.25 -9.01
N VAL A 193 -0.74 -7.72 -7.76
CA VAL A 193 -1.96 -7.57 -6.93
C VAL A 193 -2.27 -6.10 -6.67
N HIS A 194 -1.26 -5.24 -6.51
CA HIS A 194 -1.45 -3.80 -6.41
C HIS A 194 -1.92 -3.16 -7.70
N ILE A 195 -1.37 -3.58 -8.84
CA ILE A 195 -1.79 -3.15 -10.17
C ILE A 195 -3.27 -3.50 -10.39
N ILE A 196 -3.66 -4.78 -10.37
CA ILE A 196 -5.06 -5.17 -10.64
C ILE A 196 -6.04 -4.56 -9.65
N GLY A 197 -5.63 -4.39 -8.38
CA GLY A 197 -6.45 -3.73 -7.38
C GLY A 197 -6.66 -2.24 -7.65
N SER A 198 -5.70 -1.58 -8.29
CA SER A 198 -5.82 -0.18 -8.70
C SER A 198 -6.79 -0.05 -9.88
N TYR A 199 -6.64 -0.89 -10.92
CA TYR A 199 -7.56 -0.94 -12.06
C TYR A 199 -8.99 -1.29 -11.64
N ALA A 200 -9.14 -2.27 -10.76
CA ALA A 200 -10.43 -2.65 -10.20
C ALA A 200 -11.09 -1.53 -9.40
N LYS A 201 -10.31 -0.73 -8.66
CA LYS A 201 -10.84 0.36 -7.84
C LYS A 201 -11.47 1.48 -8.68
N ILE A 202 -10.93 1.73 -9.87
CA ILE A 202 -11.48 2.72 -10.81
C ILE A 202 -12.44 2.10 -11.84
N ASN A 203 -12.90 0.87 -11.60
CA ASN A 203 -13.77 0.10 -12.50
C ASN A 203 -13.23 -0.04 -13.94
N HIS A 204 -11.91 -0.03 -14.11
CA HIS A 204 -11.28 -0.13 -15.40
C HIS A 204 -10.89 -1.60 -15.68
N LYS A 205 -11.71 -2.26 -16.52
CA LYS A 205 -11.52 -3.66 -16.91
C LYS A 205 -10.47 -3.80 -18.03
N ASN A 206 -9.19 -3.64 -17.71
CA ASN A 206 -8.10 -3.98 -18.63
C ASN A 206 -7.83 -5.49 -18.56
N ILE A 207 -8.46 -6.26 -19.46
CA ILE A 207 -8.41 -7.74 -19.44
C ILE A 207 -6.97 -8.26 -19.52
N GLU A 208 -6.11 -7.61 -20.30
CA GLU A 208 -4.75 -8.09 -20.53
C GLU A 208 -3.90 -8.00 -19.27
N ILE A 209 -3.98 -6.89 -18.53
CA ILE A 209 -3.32 -6.73 -17.23
C ILE A 209 -3.79 -7.79 -16.23
N PHE A 210 -5.08 -8.14 -16.23
CA PHE A 210 -5.61 -9.19 -15.37
C PHE A 210 -5.10 -10.59 -15.76
N LYS A 211 -4.97 -10.89 -17.06
CA LYS A 211 -4.37 -12.15 -17.53
C LYS A 211 -2.90 -12.24 -17.14
N ILE A 212 -2.11 -11.19 -17.36
CA ILE A 212 -0.69 -11.17 -16.97
C ILE A 212 -0.56 -11.38 -15.46
N ALA A 213 -1.31 -10.62 -14.66
CA ALA A 213 -1.31 -10.76 -13.21
C ALA A 213 -1.69 -12.17 -12.76
N SER A 214 -2.61 -12.85 -13.47
CA SER A 214 -3.04 -14.19 -13.10
C SER A 214 -1.90 -15.21 -13.13
N LEU A 215 -0.97 -15.08 -14.08
CA LEU A 215 0.21 -15.96 -14.19
C LEU A 215 1.06 -15.91 -12.91
N TYR A 216 1.42 -14.69 -12.46
CA TYR A 216 2.23 -14.49 -11.26
C TYR A 216 1.48 -14.84 -9.98
N ILE A 217 0.15 -14.61 -9.92
CA ILE A 217 -0.68 -15.01 -8.78
C ILE A 217 -0.73 -16.52 -8.64
N ILE A 218 -0.96 -17.25 -9.73
CA ILE A 218 -0.98 -18.71 -9.73
C ILE A 218 0.39 -19.27 -9.37
N ALA A 219 1.47 -18.74 -9.95
CA ALA A 219 2.82 -19.15 -9.64
C ALA A 219 3.13 -18.95 -8.14
N ALA A 220 2.79 -17.80 -7.57
CA ALA A 220 3.03 -17.51 -6.15
C ALA A 220 2.23 -18.43 -5.21
N PHE A 221 0.97 -18.75 -5.53
CA PHE A 221 0.16 -19.70 -4.75
C PHE A 221 0.71 -21.13 -4.78
N ASN A 222 1.36 -21.52 -5.87
CA ASN A 222 1.96 -22.86 -5.99
C ASN A 222 3.39 -22.95 -5.41
N ALA A 223 4.09 -21.83 -5.21
CA ALA A 223 5.52 -21.79 -4.86
C ALA A 223 5.83 -21.97 -3.35
N ASN A 224 4.85 -22.39 -2.53
CA ASN A 224 4.97 -22.46 -1.07
C ASN A 224 5.50 -21.16 -0.45
N ILE A 225 4.98 -20.01 -0.92
CA ILE A 225 5.31 -18.68 -0.41
C ILE A 225 4.25 -18.26 0.59
N LYS A 226 4.68 -17.72 1.73
CA LYS A 226 3.75 -17.15 2.72
C LYS A 226 3.09 -15.87 2.17
N ILE A 227 1.80 -15.96 1.91
CA ILE A 227 0.96 -14.86 1.45
C ILE A 227 0.05 -14.40 2.59
N SER A 228 -0.18 -13.10 2.71
CA SER A 228 -1.06 -12.56 3.75
C SER A 228 -2.53 -12.63 3.30
N SER A 229 -3.43 -12.81 4.27
CA SER A 229 -4.89 -12.77 4.03
C SER A 229 -5.32 -11.51 3.29
N LYS A 230 -4.76 -10.34 3.67
CA LYS A 230 -4.99 -9.07 2.98
C LYS A 230 -4.73 -9.12 1.48
N MET A 231 -3.67 -9.83 1.03
CA MET A 231 -3.38 -9.96 -0.39
C MET A 231 -4.39 -10.89 -1.08
N LEU A 232 -4.79 -12.00 -0.46
CA LEU A 232 -5.84 -12.87 -1.02
C LEU A 232 -7.16 -12.12 -1.19
N ILE A 233 -7.60 -11.41 -0.15
CA ILE A 233 -8.84 -10.63 -0.16
C ILE A 233 -8.76 -9.55 -1.24
N LYS A 234 -7.61 -8.86 -1.36
CA LYS A 234 -7.38 -7.87 -2.41
C LYS A 234 -7.48 -8.51 -3.79
N THR A 235 -6.87 -9.67 -4.03
CA THR A 235 -6.98 -10.41 -5.30
C THR A 235 -8.45 -10.71 -5.63
N VAL A 236 -9.18 -11.38 -4.74
CA VAL A 236 -10.59 -11.74 -4.98
C VAL A 236 -11.46 -10.50 -5.22
N THR A 237 -11.29 -9.46 -4.40
CA THR A 237 -12.04 -8.19 -4.55
C THR A 237 -11.73 -7.55 -5.91
N SER A 238 -10.47 -7.59 -6.35
CA SER A 238 -10.07 -7.00 -7.63
C SER A 238 -10.76 -7.69 -8.80
N TYR A 239 -10.75 -9.02 -8.83
CA TYR A 239 -11.43 -9.81 -9.86
C TYR A 239 -12.96 -9.64 -9.82
N SER A 240 -13.54 -9.57 -8.62
CA SER A 240 -14.99 -9.36 -8.42
C SER A 240 -15.46 -8.02 -8.95
N ASN A 241 -14.77 -6.92 -8.59
CA ASN A 241 -15.14 -5.57 -8.99
C ASN A 241 -15.23 -5.38 -10.52
N VAL A 242 -14.36 -6.04 -11.28
CA VAL A 242 -14.37 -5.99 -12.76
C VAL A 242 -15.10 -7.18 -13.41
N LYS A 243 -15.77 -8.00 -12.61
CA LYS A 243 -16.54 -9.17 -13.04
C LYS A 243 -15.71 -10.11 -13.94
N ILE A 244 -14.50 -10.46 -13.49
CA ILE A 244 -13.66 -11.48 -14.13
C ILE A 244 -13.66 -12.71 -13.24
N LYS A 245 -14.25 -13.80 -13.72
CA LYS A 245 -14.27 -15.09 -13.02
C LYS A 245 -13.04 -15.90 -13.42
N HIS A 246 -12.03 -15.96 -12.55
CA HIS A 246 -10.83 -16.77 -12.76
C HIS A 246 -10.84 -17.99 -11.83
N THR A 247 -11.50 -19.08 -12.24
CA THR A 247 -11.77 -20.28 -11.42
C THR A 247 -10.53 -20.81 -10.70
N LYS A 248 -9.42 -21.02 -11.41
CA LYS A 248 -8.17 -21.52 -10.83
C LYS A 248 -7.63 -20.66 -9.67
N ILE A 249 -7.75 -19.33 -9.74
CA ILE A 249 -7.34 -18.44 -8.66
C ILE A 249 -8.32 -18.56 -7.50
N LEU A 250 -9.62 -18.60 -7.78
CA LEU A 250 -10.64 -18.74 -6.75
C LEU A 250 -10.51 -20.07 -5.99
N ASP A 251 -10.17 -21.17 -6.68
CA ASP A 251 -9.87 -22.47 -6.06
C ASP A 251 -8.65 -22.42 -5.14
N LEU A 252 -7.53 -21.87 -5.64
CA LEU A 252 -6.31 -21.74 -4.85
C LEU A 252 -6.54 -20.91 -3.58
N ILE A 253 -7.35 -19.85 -3.68
CA ILE A 253 -7.70 -19.02 -2.54
C ILE A 253 -8.65 -19.75 -1.59
N ALA A 254 -9.70 -20.39 -2.11
CA ALA A 254 -10.67 -21.16 -1.34
C ALA A 254 -9.99 -22.23 -0.47
N ASN A 255 -8.98 -22.91 -1.00
CA ASN A 255 -8.22 -23.93 -0.28
C ASN A 255 -7.26 -23.35 0.78
N GLN A 256 -6.82 -22.10 0.63
CA GLN A 256 -5.94 -21.43 1.59
C GLN A 256 -6.69 -20.74 2.73
N VAL A 257 -7.94 -20.30 2.51
CA VAL A 257 -8.73 -19.57 3.52
C VAL A 257 -8.82 -20.31 4.87
N PRO A 258 -9.12 -21.62 4.93
CA PRO A 258 -9.31 -22.32 6.21
C PRO A 258 -8.08 -22.31 7.13
N ILE A 259 -6.87 -22.21 6.56
CA ILE A 259 -5.61 -22.23 7.30
C ILE A 259 -5.06 -20.82 7.59
N MET A 260 -5.80 -19.77 7.24
CA MET A 260 -5.38 -18.39 7.41
C MET A 260 -6.06 -17.70 8.62
N LYS A 261 -5.37 -16.69 9.15
CA LYS A 261 -5.97 -15.74 10.09
C LYS A 261 -6.79 -14.71 9.31
N ILE A 262 -8.10 -14.93 9.26
CA ILE A 262 -9.09 -14.08 8.58
C ILE A 262 -10.21 -13.78 9.58
N THR A 263 -10.57 -12.50 9.69
CA THR A 263 -11.70 -12.04 10.52
C THR A 263 -13.04 -12.37 9.88
N ASP A 264 -14.12 -12.40 10.66
CA ASP A 264 -15.44 -12.74 10.15
C ASP A 264 -15.93 -11.71 9.10
N ASP A 265 -15.59 -10.43 9.27
CA ASP A 265 -15.91 -9.38 8.31
C ASP A 265 -15.16 -9.57 6.97
N GLU A 266 -13.88 -9.90 7.04
CA GLU A 266 -13.08 -10.23 5.86
C GLU A 266 -13.62 -11.47 5.15
N LEU A 267 -14.07 -12.48 5.92
CA LEU A 267 -14.63 -13.71 5.40
C LEU A 267 -15.99 -13.49 4.72
N ARG A 268 -16.89 -12.70 5.33
CA ARG A 268 -18.15 -12.25 4.71
C ARG A 268 -17.89 -11.50 3.41
N LYS A 269 -16.89 -10.60 3.40
CA LYS A 269 -16.50 -9.88 2.18
C LYS A 269 -16.03 -10.84 1.08
N MET A 270 -15.22 -11.85 1.42
CA MET A 270 -14.81 -12.86 0.45
C MET A 270 -16.00 -13.65 -0.10
N LYS A 271 -16.93 -14.08 0.76
CA LYS A 271 -18.16 -14.76 0.35
C LYS A 271 -18.95 -13.92 -0.65
N ASN A 272 -19.20 -12.64 -0.33
CA ASN A 272 -19.92 -11.73 -1.22
C ASN A 272 -19.24 -11.60 -2.59
N ASN A 273 -17.91 -11.57 -2.64
CA ASN A 273 -17.18 -11.54 -3.91
C ASN A 273 -17.31 -12.86 -4.70
N PHE A 274 -17.29 -14.02 -4.02
CA PHE A 274 -17.52 -15.32 -4.65
C PHE A 274 -18.93 -15.42 -5.24
N ASP A 275 -19.94 -14.99 -4.47
CA ASP A 275 -21.35 -14.93 -4.89
C ASP A 275 -21.53 -13.99 -6.11
N GLN A 276 -20.91 -12.81 -6.08
CA GLN A 276 -20.91 -11.86 -7.22
C GLN A 276 -20.33 -12.46 -8.50
N LEU A 277 -19.28 -13.27 -8.37
CA LEU A 277 -18.68 -14.01 -9.48
C LEU A 277 -19.43 -15.30 -9.83
N LYS A 278 -20.55 -15.60 -9.15
CA LYS A 278 -21.32 -16.83 -9.29
C LYS A 278 -20.40 -18.05 -9.20
N TYR A 279 -19.59 -18.08 -8.15
CA TYR A 279 -18.61 -19.14 -7.90
C TYR A 279 -18.86 -19.80 -6.55
N SER A 280 -18.94 -21.13 -6.56
CA SER A 280 -19.04 -21.98 -5.38
C SER A 280 -17.83 -22.89 -5.30
N ASN A 281 -17.33 -23.14 -4.10
CA ASN A 281 -16.26 -24.08 -3.84
C ASN A 281 -16.57 -24.79 -2.52
N GLU A 282 -16.68 -26.12 -2.56
CA GLU A 282 -17.15 -26.92 -1.43
C GLU A 282 -16.34 -26.69 -0.14
N THR A 283 -15.01 -26.60 -0.26
CA THR A 283 -14.12 -26.36 0.88
C THR A 283 -14.37 -25.00 1.51
N PHE A 284 -14.47 -23.96 0.69
CA PHE A 284 -14.77 -22.62 1.15
C PHE A 284 -16.18 -22.52 1.74
N ASP A 285 -17.18 -23.09 1.08
CA ASP A 285 -18.58 -23.05 1.50
C ASP A 285 -18.79 -23.75 2.85
N LYS A 286 -18.16 -24.91 3.07
CA LYS A 286 -18.15 -25.59 4.39
C LYS A 286 -17.47 -24.73 5.46
N TYR A 287 -16.35 -24.08 5.14
CA TYR A 287 -15.66 -23.21 6.09
C TYR A 287 -16.49 -21.96 6.43
N ILE A 288 -17.19 -21.39 5.46
CA ILE A 288 -18.16 -20.30 5.64
C ILE A 288 -19.28 -20.74 6.58
N GLN A 289 -19.88 -21.91 6.34
CA GLN A 289 -20.93 -22.47 7.19
C GLN A 289 -20.43 -22.63 8.63
N TYR A 290 -19.25 -23.21 8.83
CA TYR A 290 -18.69 -23.43 10.16
C TYR A 290 -18.36 -22.13 10.92
N ARG A 291 -17.88 -21.09 10.24
CA ARG A 291 -17.38 -19.85 10.88
C ARG A 291 -18.43 -18.76 11.01
N LEU A 292 -19.40 -18.68 10.11
CA LEU A 292 -20.31 -17.54 9.98
C LEU A 292 -21.78 -17.85 10.24
N ILE A 293 -22.17 -19.13 10.27
CA ILE A 293 -23.54 -19.61 10.48
C ILE A 293 -23.57 -20.40 11.78
#